data_AF-A0A8S3I8H3-F1
#
_entry.id   AF-A0A8S3I8H3-F1
#
_cell.length_a   1.000
_cell.length_b   1.000
_cell.length_c   1.000
_cell.angle_alpha   90.00
_cell.angle_beta   90.00
_cell.angle_gamma   90.00
#
_symmetry.space_group_name_H-M   'P 1'
#
loop_
_entity.id
_entity.type
_entity.pdbx_description
1 polymer ?
#
loop_
_entity_poly.entity_id
_entity_poly.type
_entity_poly.pdbx_seq_one_letter_code
_entity_poly.pdbx_strand_id
1 'polypeptide(L)'
;MASTSLMFEANKKEVHVFRFEKSNQTVSLTEGQLQRIPYLAALVSNANNFSTKRNEQGEFILKYPFRYSYFMIILATVLNVRPSFLFSRLPRSGNLLFVLELYNFLSIHPLPVPILEKEIDPTGKGFHRHYYEASPGDARDTAAEVLAAVCGGEYDMNDLETVKIIFNLVIDILNSPSIFGPRFRYQTLFIAENYCSSIFNSHQHSALNMYRQSLEQVDASQIDPDIIGETLTAPKTHMFHWRRKHHIEEDEDLCRTVIPNINVEKDKNLFDFFPLAY
;
A
#
# COMPACT_ATOMS: atom_id res chain seq x y z
N MET A 1 6.08 -58.40 23.50
CA MET A 1 5.91 -58.03 22.08
C MET A 1 5.16 -56.70 22.07
N ALA A 2 5.85 -55.61 21.74
CA ALA A 2 5.33 -54.26 21.86
C ALA A 2 4.50 -53.89 20.63
N SER A 3 3.27 -53.43 20.87
CA SER A 3 2.38 -52.86 19.87
C SER A 3 2.97 -51.58 19.31
N THR A 4 3.30 -51.58 18.02
CA THR A 4 3.60 -50.38 17.26
C THR A 4 2.27 -49.73 16.87
N SER A 5 1.69 -48.98 17.80
CA SER A 5 0.63 -48.04 17.49
C SER A 5 1.27 -46.84 16.79
N LEU A 6 1.41 -46.93 15.47
CA LEU A 6 1.71 -45.78 14.63
C LEU A 6 0.52 -44.83 14.73
N MET A 7 0.65 -43.87 15.65
CA MET A 7 -0.17 -42.67 15.68
C MET A 7 0.03 -41.94 14.35
N PHE A 8 -0.88 -42.18 13.41
CA PHE A 8 -1.27 -41.15 12.45
C PHE A 8 -1.94 -40.03 13.26
N GLU A 9 -1.15 -39.16 13.87
CA GLU A 9 -1.62 -37.83 14.22
C GLU A 9 -2.03 -37.17 12.91
N ALA A 10 -3.34 -37.18 12.67
CA ALA A 10 -3.97 -36.31 11.69
C ALA A 10 -3.48 -34.90 11.99
N ASN A 11 -2.59 -34.41 11.14
CA ASN A 11 -1.95 -33.11 11.20
C ASN A 11 -3.05 -32.04 11.03
N LYS A 12 -3.77 -31.77 12.13
CA LYS A 12 -4.89 -30.85 12.19
C LYS A 12 -4.26 -29.47 12.04
N LYS A 13 -4.27 -28.94 10.81
CA LYS A 13 -3.76 -27.59 10.53
C LYS A 13 -4.34 -26.66 11.57
N GLU A 14 -3.50 -26.10 12.41
CA GLU A 14 -3.93 -25.11 13.40
C GLU A 14 -4.52 -23.92 12.64
N VAL A 15 -5.75 -23.56 12.99
CA VAL A 15 -6.50 -22.47 12.36
C VAL A 15 -6.77 -21.42 13.41
N HIS A 16 -6.33 -20.20 13.11
CA HIS A 16 -6.55 -19.02 13.95
C HIS A 16 -7.64 -18.17 13.33
N VAL A 17 -8.59 -17.71 14.16
CA VAL A 17 -9.73 -16.91 13.71
C VAL A 17 -9.56 -15.48 14.18
N PHE A 18 -9.67 -14.55 13.24
CA PHE A 18 -9.59 -13.11 13.49
C PHE A 18 -10.93 -12.46 13.16
N ARG A 19 -11.47 -11.67 14.08
CA ARG A 19 -12.71 -10.90 13.90
C ARG A 19 -12.39 -9.41 13.76
N PHE A 20 -13.00 -8.76 12.78
CA PHE A 20 -12.88 -7.33 12.57
C PHE A 20 -13.91 -6.60 13.42
N GLU A 21 -13.45 -5.76 14.35
CA GLU A 21 -14.29 -5.13 15.38
C GLU A 21 -15.47 -4.34 14.80
N LYS A 22 -15.25 -3.62 13.68
CA LYS A 22 -16.27 -2.76 13.08
C LYS A 22 -17.31 -3.50 12.24
N SER A 23 -16.90 -4.49 11.44
CA SER A 23 -17.80 -5.19 10.52
C SER A 23 -18.33 -6.52 11.06
N ASN A 24 -17.78 -7.01 12.19
CA ASN A 24 -18.03 -8.35 12.74
C ASN A 24 -17.73 -9.52 11.80
N GLN A 25 -17.13 -9.25 10.64
CA GLN A 25 -16.68 -10.29 9.72
C GLN A 25 -15.45 -10.99 10.30
N THR A 26 -15.24 -12.24 9.89
CA THR A 26 -14.14 -13.06 10.37
C THR A 26 -13.30 -13.58 9.22
N VAL A 27 -12.03 -13.84 9.51
CA VAL A 27 -11.12 -14.54 8.61
C VAL A 27 -10.43 -15.66 9.38
N SER A 28 -10.38 -16.84 8.78
CA SER A 28 -9.69 -18.00 9.33
C SER A 28 -8.38 -18.20 8.57
N LEU A 29 -7.26 -18.20 9.29
CA LEU A 29 -5.93 -18.38 8.71
C LEU A 29 -5.32 -19.67 9.24
N THR A 30 -4.82 -20.50 8.33
CA THR A 30 -3.92 -21.60 8.72
C THR A 30 -2.58 -21.05 9.18
N GLU A 31 -1.84 -21.82 9.98
CA GLU A 31 -0.49 -21.43 10.44
C GLU A 31 0.42 -20.95 9.30
N GLY A 32 0.45 -21.68 8.17
CA GLY A 32 1.26 -21.29 7.01
C GLY A 32 0.84 -19.98 6.34
N GLN A 33 -0.44 -19.58 6.43
CA GLN A 33 -0.92 -18.29 5.94
C GLN A 33 -0.63 -17.18 6.95
N LEU A 34 -0.77 -17.48 8.24
CA LEU A 34 -0.49 -16.57 9.34
C LEU A 34 0.96 -16.09 9.32
N GLN A 35 1.91 -17.01 9.11
CA GLN A 35 3.35 -16.70 9.05
C GLN A 35 3.73 -15.74 7.91
N ARG A 36 2.87 -15.56 6.90
CA ARG A 36 3.07 -14.56 5.84
C ARG A 36 2.66 -13.15 6.24
N ILE A 37 2.05 -12.99 7.42
CA ILE A 37 1.61 -11.70 7.97
C ILE A 37 2.26 -11.54 9.35
N PRO A 38 3.50 -11.03 9.41
CA PRO A 38 4.32 -11.07 10.63
C PRO A 38 3.65 -10.41 11.84
N TYR A 39 2.92 -9.32 11.63
CA TYR A 39 2.16 -8.69 12.72
C TYR A 39 1.15 -9.66 13.36
N LEU A 40 0.37 -10.40 12.56
CA LEU A 40 -0.61 -11.34 13.08
C LEU A 40 0.05 -12.57 13.68
N ALA A 41 1.14 -13.08 13.09
CA ALA A 41 1.91 -14.17 13.66
C ALA A 41 2.47 -13.81 15.05
N ALA A 42 3.01 -12.60 15.20
CA ALA A 42 3.48 -12.08 16.49
C ALA A 42 2.34 -11.94 17.50
N LEU A 43 1.16 -11.48 17.04
CA LEU A 43 -0.05 -11.33 17.85
C LEU A 43 -0.52 -12.67 18.42
N VAL A 44 -0.51 -13.72 17.61
CA VAL A 44 -0.87 -15.09 18.05
C VAL A 44 0.17 -15.64 19.02
N SER A 45 1.45 -15.54 18.67
CA SER A 45 2.58 -16.11 19.44
C SER A 45 2.74 -15.46 20.82
N ASN A 46 2.35 -14.20 20.95
CA ASN A 46 2.49 -13.41 22.17
C ASN A 46 1.13 -13.02 22.75
N ALA A 47 0.10 -13.86 22.56
CA ALA A 47 -1.26 -13.57 23.01
C ALA A 47 -1.37 -13.27 24.52
N ASN A 48 -0.41 -13.75 25.32
CA ASN A 48 -0.34 -13.49 26.77
C ASN A 48 0.40 -12.19 27.14
N ASN A 49 1.19 -11.63 26.21
CA ASN A 49 2.04 -10.46 26.44
C ASN A 49 1.46 -9.18 25.80
N PHE A 50 0.64 -9.33 24.77
CA PHE A 50 -0.10 -8.22 24.21
C PHE A 50 -1.48 -8.11 24.86
N SER A 51 -2.03 -6.89 24.90
CA SER A 51 -3.44 -6.64 25.20
C SER A 51 -4.35 -7.11 24.05
N THR A 52 -4.07 -8.29 23.51
CA THR A 52 -4.90 -8.94 22.50
C THR A 52 -6.18 -9.39 23.13
N LYS A 53 -7.25 -8.62 22.90
CA LYS A 53 -8.59 -9.02 23.29
C LYS A 53 -8.98 -10.20 22.42
N ARG A 54 -8.93 -11.41 22.98
CA ARG A 54 -9.74 -12.52 22.48
C ARG A 54 -11.17 -12.31 22.99
N ASN A 55 -12.17 -12.66 22.19
CA ASN A 55 -13.55 -12.73 22.67
C ASN A 55 -13.82 -14.06 23.38
N GLU A 56 -15.05 -14.23 23.85
CA GLU A 56 -15.52 -15.46 24.53
C GLU A 56 -15.42 -16.70 23.63
N GLN A 57 -15.44 -16.51 22.31
CA GLN A 57 -15.27 -17.57 21.30
C GLN A 57 -13.79 -17.88 21.00
N GLY A 58 -12.85 -17.19 21.65
CA GLY A 58 -11.42 -17.36 21.45
C GLY A 58 -10.85 -16.69 20.20
N GLU A 59 -11.66 -15.89 19.48
CA GLU A 59 -11.25 -15.19 18.26
C GLU A 59 -10.44 -13.93 18.59
N PHE A 60 -9.38 -13.65 17.82
CA PHE A 60 -8.59 -12.43 17.98
C PHE A 60 -9.32 -11.22 17.41
N ILE A 61 -9.54 -10.19 18.22
CA ILE A 61 -10.22 -8.97 17.77
C ILE A 61 -9.23 -8.00 17.12
N LEU A 62 -9.42 -7.76 15.82
CA LEU A 62 -8.70 -6.77 15.03
C LEU A 62 -9.46 -5.43 15.06
N LYS A 63 -8.84 -4.42 15.69
CA LYS A 63 -9.37 -3.05 15.79
C LYS A 63 -8.88 -2.16 14.65
N TYR A 64 -9.33 -0.90 14.59
CA TYR A 64 -8.75 0.07 13.66
C TYR A 64 -7.21 0.04 13.69
N PRO A 65 -6.50 0.04 12.54
CA PRO A 65 -6.95 0.37 11.17
C PRO A 65 -7.56 -0.78 10.34
N PHE A 66 -7.78 -1.97 10.89
CA PHE A 66 -8.24 -3.13 10.11
C PHE A 66 -9.67 -2.96 9.56
N ARG A 67 -9.79 -2.71 8.25
CA ARG A 67 -11.05 -2.88 7.48
C ARG A 67 -11.03 -4.22 6.78
N TYR A 68 -12.12 -4.98 6.89
CA TYR A 68 -12.19 -6.34 6.34
C TYR A 68 -11.90 -6.38 4.83
N SER A 69 -12.56 -5.51 4.05
CA SER A 69 -12.39 -5.46 2.58
C SER A 69 -10.93 -5.22 2.17
N TYR A 70 -10.25 -4.28 2.82
CA TYR A 70 -8.85 -3.96 2.54
C TYR A 70 -7.92 -5.07 2.99
N PHE A 71 -8.16 -5.66 4.17
CA PHE A 71 -7.39 -6.80 4.63
C PHE A 71 -7.50 -7.99 3.69
N MET A 72 -8.69 -8.28 3.16
CA MET A 72 -8.88 -9.38 2.21
C MET A 72 -8.12 -9.16 0.90
N ILE A 73 -7.99 -7.91 0.43
CA ILE A 73 -7.16 -7.57 -0.73
C ILE A 73 -5.67 -7.80 -0.42
N ILE A 74 -5.19 -7.34 0.74
CA ILE A 74 -3.80 -7.56 1.19
C ILE A 74 -3.52 -9.05 1.34
N LEU A 75 -4.41 -9.80 1.99
CA LEU A 75 -4.29 -11.25 2.15
C LEU A 75 -4.19 -11.94 0.79
N ALA A 76 -5.07 -11.58 -0.16
CA ALA A 76 -5.01 -12.14 -1.51
C ALA A 76 -3.66 -11.82 -2.21
N THR A 77 -3.16 -10.60 -2.05
CA THR A 77 -1.87 -10.14 -2.59
C THR A 77 -0.73 -10.99 -2.04
N VAL A 78 -0.67 -11.20 -0.73
CA VAL A 78 0.38 -11.95 -0.03
C VAL A 78 0.33 -13.44 -0.32
N LEU A 79 -0.87 -14.02 -0.39
CA LEU A 79 -1.03 -15.46 -0.65
C LEU A 79 -0.66 -15.83 -2.09
N ASN A 80 -0.98 -14.96 -3.05
CA ASN A 80 -0.73 -15.22 -4.47
C ASN A 80 0.59 -14.61 -4.97
N VAL A 81 1.26 -13.77 -4.18
CA VAL A 81 2.47 -13.03 -4.57
C VAL A 81 2.21 -12.19 -5.82
N ARG A 82 1.11 -11.43 -5.80
CA ARG A 82 0.64 -10.62 -6.94
C ARG A 82 0.37 -9.17 -6.50
N PRO A 83 1.37 -8.27 -6.52
CA PRO A 83 1.22 -6.86 -6.16
C PRO A 83 0.06 -6.16 -6.88
N SER A 84 -0.22 -6.55 -8.13
CA SER A 84 -1.32 -6.00 -8.92
C SER A 84 -2.71 -6.17 -8.28
N PHE A 85 -2.88 -7.08 -7.33
CA PHE A 85 -4.15 -7.26 -6.62
C PHE A 85 -4.50 -6.06 -5.74
N LEU A 86 -3.51 -5.32 -5.22
CA LEU A 86 -3.73 -4.09 -4.45
C LEU A 86 -4.44 -3.02 -5.28
N PHE A 87 -4.24 -3.03 -6.60
CA PHE A 87 -4.74 -2.03 -7.54
C PHE A 87 -6.00 -2.51 -8.27
N SER A 88 -6.00 -3.76 -8.71
CA SER A 88 -7.07 -4.32 -9.55
C SER A 88 -8.30 -4.73 -8.74
N ARG A 89 -8.17 -5.02 -7.44
CA ARG A 89 -9.29 -5.45 -6.59
C ARG A 89 -9.86 -4.36 -5.70
N LEU A 90 -9.16 -3.23 -5.57
CA LEU A 90 -9.66 -2.10 -4.79
C LEU A 90 -10.86 -1.45 -5.51
N PRO A 91 -11.97 -1.18 -4.80
CA PRO A 91 -13.08 -0.45 -5.40
C PRO A 91 -12.63 0.96 -5.80
N ARG A 92 -13.37 1.60 -6.72
CA ARG A 92 -13.07 2.97 -7.18
C ARG A 92 -12.98 3.97 -6.01
N SER A 93 -13.89 3.88 -5.06
CA SER A 93 -13.89 4.70 -3.84
C SER A 93 -12.86 4.28 -2.79
N GLY A 94 -12.14 3.19 -3.02
CA GLY A 94 -11.14 2.67 -2.10
C GLY A 94 -9.89 3.55 -2.08
N ASN A 95 -9.34 3.73 -0.89
CA ASN A 95 -8.14 4.52 -0.68
C ASN A 95 -6.91 3.61 -0.74
N LEU A 96 -6.20 3.62 -1.88
CA LEU A 96 -5.00 2.80 -2.08
C LEU A 96 -3.90 3.11 -1.06
N LEU A 97 -3.74 4.37 -0.66
CA LEU A 97 -2.73 4.78 0.31
C LEU A 97 -2.96 4.12 1.65
N PHE A 98 -4.21 4.10 2.10
CA PHE A 98 -4.57 3.41 3.33
C PHE A 98 -4.28 1.90 3.24
N VAL A 99 -4.45 1.30 2.06
CA VAL A 99 -4.12 -0.12 1.84
C VAL A 99 -2.60 -0.34 1.91
N LEU A 100 -1.80 0.52 1.29
CA LEU A 100 -0.33 0.45 1.36
C LEU A 100 0.18 0.71 2.78
N GLU A 101 -0.43 1.63 3.53
CA GLU A 101 -0.15 1.86 4.94
C GLU A 101 -0.47 0.63 5.79
N LEU A 102 -1.64 0.02 5.57
CA LEU A 102 -2.05 -1.20 6.27
C LEU A 102 -1.12 -2.37 5.93
N TYR A 103 -0.67 -2.48 4.68
CA TYR A 103 0.30 -3.47 4.23
C TYR A 103 1.61 -3.35 5.01
N ASN A 104 2.12 -2.13 5.17
CA ASN A 104 3.31 -1.83 5.97
C ASN A 104 3.08 -2.06 7.47
N PHE A 105 1.93 -1.65 8.01
CA PHE A 105 1.56 -1.88 9.41
C PHE A 105 1.57 -3.37 9.77
N LEU A 106 1.07 -4.20 8.85
CA LEU A 106 1.08 -5.65 8.96
C LEU A 106 2.50 -6.26 8.92
N SER A 107 3.53 -5.44 8.74
CA SER A 107 4.94 -5.82 8.67
C SER A 107 5.19 -6.86 7.58
N ILE A 108 4.40 -6.82 6.50
CA ILE A 108 4.62 -7.65 5.33
C ILE A 108 5.88 -7.14 4.63
N HIS A 109 6.65 -8.05 4.03
CA HIS A 109 7.84 -7.66 3.26
C HIS A 109 7.51 -6.55 2.25
N PRO A 110 8.32 -5.49 2.17
CA PRO A 110 8.06 -4.39 1.25
C PRO A 110 7.98 -4.92 -0.18
N LEU A 111 7.13 -4.28 -0.98
CA LEU A 111 7.10 -4.55 -2.41
C LEU A 111 8.49 -4.23 -3.00
N PRO A 112 8.96 -5.01 -3.99
CA PRO A 112 10.17 -4.66 -4.71
C PRO A 112 10.11 -3.22 -5.22
N VAL A 113 11.26 -2.54 -5.26
CA VAL A 113 11.42 -1.25 -5.91
C VAL A 113 12.12 -1.50 -7.25
N PRO A 114 11.38 -1.48 -8.38
CA PRO A 114 11.97 -1.74 -9.67
C PRO A 114 13.00 -0.67 -10.03
N ILE A 115 14.08 -1.07 -10.69
CA ILE A 115 15.07 -0.12 -11.21
C ILE A 115 14.47 0.53 -12.45
N LEU A 116 14.42 1.86 -12.47
CA LEU A 116 14.09 2.62 -13.65
C LEU A 116 15.34 2.71 -14.52
N GLU A 117 15.47 1.84 -15.51
CA GLU A 117 16.58 1.88 -16.45
C GLU A 117 16.54 3.19 -17.25
N LYS A 118 17.51 4.07 -16.97
CA LYS A 118 17.66 5.39 -17.61
C LYS A 118 18.20 5.30 -19.04
N GLU A 119 18.82 4.17 -19.40
CA GLU A 119 19.30 3.93 -20.75
C GLU A 119 18.12 3.61 -21.67
N ILE A 120 17.60 4.69 -22.22
CA ILE A 120 16.85 4.65 -23.46
C ILE A 120 17.79 4.10 -24.53
N ASP A 121 17.61 2.83 -24.92
CA ASP A 121 18.09 2.33 -26.23
C ASP A 121 17.78 3.43 -27.29
N PRO A 122 18.66 3.71 -28.27
CA PRO A 122 18.44 4.72 -29.32
C PRO A 122 17.08 4.70 -30.03
N THR A 123 16.28 3.65 -29.82
CA THR A 123 14.87 3.52 -30.21
C THR A 123 13.82 4.11 -29.26
N GLY A 124 14.17 4.63 -28.08
CA GLY A 124 13.22 5.22 -27.12
C GLY A 124 12.71 4.29 -26.00
N LYS A 125 13.29 3.10 -25.79
CA LYS A 125 12.56 1.96 -25.17
C LYS A 125 13.20 1.22 -23.99
N GLY A 126 14.07 1.83 -23.18
CA GLY A 126 14.78 1.14 -22.07
C GLY A 126 13.88 0.36 -21.10
N PHE A 127 13.12 1.06 -20.25
CA PHE A 127 12.13 0.43 -19.36
C PHE A 127 10.93 -0.17 -20.12
N HIS A 128 10.58 0.43 -21.25
CA HIS A 128 9.45 0.01 -22.07
C HIS A 128 9.61 -1.43 -22.61
N ARG A 129 10.81 -1.86 -22.99
CA ARG A 129 11.00 -3.17 -23.62
C ARG A 129 10.69 -4.33 -22.69
N HIS A 130 11.19 -4.30 -21.46
CA HIS A 130 10.88 -5.33 -20.46
C HIS A 130 9.39 -5.39 -20.11
N TYR A 131 8.72 -4.24 -20.13
CA TYR A 131 7.29 -4.13 -19.88
C TYR A 131 6.42 -4.62 -21.08
N TYR A 132 6.83 -4.35 -22.32
CA TYR A 132 6.12 -4.77 -23.54
C TYR A 132 6.38 -6.23 -23.92
N GLU A 133 7.52 -6.81 -23.53
CA GLU A 133 7.85 -8.22 -23.77
C GLU A 133 7.35 -9.15 -22.64
N ALA A 134 6.90 -8.59 -21.51
CA ALA A 134 6.36 -9.32 -20.38
C ALA A 134 4.97 -9.92 -20.63
N SER A 135 4.62 -10.97 -19.87
CA SER A 135 3.25 -11.45 -19.83
C SER A 135 2.32 -10.37 -19.25
N PRO A 136 1.02 -10.33 -19.61
CA PRO A 136 0.10 -9.34 -19.05
C PRO A 136 0.01 -9.36 -17.52
N GLY A 137 0.24 -10.53 -16.89
CA GLY A 137 0.29 -10.64 -15.43
C GLY A 137 1.50 -9.93 -14.84
N ASP A 138 2.67 -10.17 -15.42
CA ASP A 138 3.93 -9.62 -14.91
C ASP A 138 4.06 -8.12 -15.19
N ALA A 139 3.51 -7.65 -16.32
CA ALA A 139 3.39 -6.22 -16.61
C ALA A 139 2.52 -5.50 -15.55
N ARG A 140 1.43 -6.12 -15.09
CA ARG A 140 0.59 -5.57 -14.01
C ARG A 140 1.31 -5.53 -12.68
N ASP A 141 2.02 -6.60 -12.33
CA ASP A 141 2.73 -6.67 -11.06
C ASP A 141 3.88 -5.66 -11.03
N THR A 142 4.66 -5.56 -12.10
CA THR A 142 5.73 -4.56 -12.24
C THR A 142 5.17 -3.13 -12.17
N ALA A 143 4.07 -2.85 -12.87
CA ALA A 143 3.40 -1.55 -12.78
C ALA A 143 2.95 -1.22 -11.34
N ALA A 144 2.39 -2.21 -10.64
CA ALA A 144 1.95 -2.04 -9.26
C ALA A 144 3.12 -1.76 -8.31
N GLU A 145 4.26 -2.43 -8.51
CA GLU A 145 5.49 -2.19 -7.76
C GLU A 145 6.03 -0.78 -8.00
N VAL A 146 6.12 -0.32 -9.26
CA VAL A 146 6.54 1.05 -9.56
C VAL A 146 5.59 2.07 -8.95
N LEU A 147 4.28 1.90 -9.12
CA LEU A 147 3.29 2.83 -8.56
C LEU A 147 3.31 2.86 -7.03
N ALA A 148 3.50 1.72 -6.37
CA ALA A 148 3.68 1.67 -4.92
C ALA A 148 4.96 2.37 -4.48
N ALA A 149 6.06 2.21 -5.21
CA ALA A 149 7.32 2.91 -4.97
C ALA A 149 7.21 4.44 -5.19
N VAL A 150 6.39 4.89 -6.16
CA VAL A 150 6.05 6.32 -6.33
C VAL A 150 5.28 6.85 -5.12
N CYS A 151 4.23 6.15 -4.67
CA CYS A 151 3.49 6.54 -3.45
C CYS A 151 4.39 6.54 -2.21
N GLY A 152 5.35 5.62 -2.20
CA GLY A 152 6.38 5.52 -1.19
C GLY A 152 7.60 6.39 -1.46
N GLY A 153 7.56 7.41 -2.32
CA GLY A 153 8.69 8.34 -2.49
C GLY A 153 10.08 7.69 -2.66
N GLU A 154 10.16 6.47 -3.18
CA GLU A 154 11.41 5.71 -3.31
C GLU A 154 12.22 6.17 -4.53
N TYR A 155 11.59 6.96 -5.42
CA TYR A 155 12.22 7.57 -6.58
C TYR A 155 12.54 9.04 -6.34
N ASP A 156 13.66 9.50 -6.90
CA ASP A 156 14.01 10.93 -6.91
C ASP A 156 13.16 11.68 -7.94
N MET A 157 12.07 12.28 -7.46
CA MET A 157 11.16 13.06 -8.30
C MET A 157 11.72 14.45 -8.70
N ASN A 158 12.96 14.79 -8.31
CA ASN A 158 13.66 15.97 -8.83
C ASN A 158 14.46 15.67 -10.09
N ASP A 159 14.73 14.40 -10.39
CA ASP A 159 15.40 13.97 -11.61
C ASP A 159 14.42 13.95 -12.79
N LEU A 160 14.65 14.83 -13.77
CA LEU A 160 13.79 14.97 -14.95
C LEU A 160 13.62 13.67 -15.74
N GLU A 161 14.65 12.84 -15.81
CA GLU A 161 14.56 11.57 -16.54
C GLU A 161 13.69 10.57 -15.79
N THR A 162 13.83 10.50 -14.47
CA THR A 162 12.96 9.70 -13.59
C THR A 162 11.50 10.11 -13.74
N VAL A 163 11.20 11.41 -13.70
CA VAL A 163 9.85 11.96 -13.90
C VAL A 163 9.27 11.57 -15.26
N LYS A 164 10.08 11.66 -16.32
CA LYS A 164 9.68 11.32 -17.68
C LYS A 164 9.37 9.82 -17.82
N ILE A 165 10.19 8.95 -17.24
CA ILE A 165 9.95 7.49 -17.24
C ILE A 165 8.64 7.17 -16.50
N ILE A 166 8.43 7.74 -15.31
CA ILE A 166 7.21 7.55 -14.52
C ILE A 166 5.99 8.06 -15.28
N PHE A 167 6.06 9.23 -15.91
CA PHE A 167 4.97 9.77 -16.71
C PHE A 167 4.63 8.84 -17.89
N ASN A 168 5.63 8.38 -18.64
CA ASN A 168 5.41 7.47 -19.76
C ASN A 168 4.75 6.17 -19.31
N LEU A 169 5.18 5.59 -18.17
CA LEU A 169 4.54 4.41 -17.59
C LEU A 169 3.06 4.68 -17.25
N VAL A 170 2.76 5.81 -16.62
CA VAL A 170 1.38 6.21 -16.29
C VAL A 170 0.54 6.26 -17.57
N ILE A 171 1.05 6.89 -18.63
CA ILE A 171 0.33 6.98 -19.92
C ILE A 171 0.16 5.60 -20.56
N ASP A 172 1.17 4.74 -20.53
CA ASP A 172 1.11 3.38 -21.06
C ASP A 172 0.05 2.53 -20.36
N ILE A 173 -0.02 2.61 -19.02
CA ILE A 173 -1.06 1.95 -18.22
C ILE A 173 -2.45 2.48 -18.60
N LEU A 174 -2.59 3.81 -18.67
CA LEU A 174 -3.86 4.45 -19.02
C LEU A 174 -4.30 4.12 -20.45
N ASN A 175 -3.39 3.86 -21.38
CA ASN A 175 -3.68 3.50 -22.77
C ASN A 175 -3.94 2.00 -23.02
N SER A 176 -3.74 1.15 -22.02
CA SER A 176 -3.76 -0.31 -22.21
C SER A 176 -4.89 -1.00 -21.43
N PRO A 177 -6.18 -0.76 -21.76
CA PRO A 177 -7.31 -1.28 -20.99
C PRO A 177 -7.40 -2.81 -20.98
N SER A 178 -6.99 -3.48 -22.06
CA SER A 178 -6.95 -4.95 -22.14
C SER A 178 -5.97 -5.57 -21.14
N ILE A 179 -4.89 -4.84 -20.82
CA ILE A 179 -3.90 -5.27 -19.85
C ILE A 179 -4.35 -4.84 -18.46
N PHE A 180 -4.56 -3.55 -18.17
CA PHE A 180 -4.71 -3.10 -16.78
C PHE A 180 -6.15 -3.13 -16.25
N GLY A 181 -7.15 -3.16 -17.12
CA GLY A 181 -8.55 -3.07 -16.71
C GLY A 181 -8.91 -1.73 -16.06
N PRO A 182 -10.19 -1.50 -15.75
CA PRO A 182 -10.68 -0.18 -15.33
C PRO A 182 -10.19 0.23 -13.93
N ARG A 183 -10.21 -0.68 -12.95
CA ARG A 183 -9.85 -0.37 -11.56
C ARG A 183 -8.38 0.02 -11.42
N PHE A 184 -7.48 -0.74 -12.04
CA PHE A 184 -6.05 -0.44 -12.00
C PHE A 184 -5.76 0.93 -12.65
N ARG A 185 -6.37 1.21 -13.81
CA ARG A 185 -6.23 2.50 -14.51
C ARG A 185 -6.74 3.66 -13.65
N TYR A 186 -7.86 3.47 -12.95
CA TYR A 186 -8.38 4.47 -12.02
C TYR A 186 -7.41 4.76 -10.86
N GLN A 187 -6.87 3.72 -10.23
CA GLN A 187 -5.89 3.89 -9.15
C GLN A 187 -4.59 4.54 -9.66
N THR A 188 -4.19 4.23 -10.89
CA THR A 188 -3.02 4.86 -11.54
C THR A 188 -3.24 6.35 -11.74
N LEU A 189 -4.42 6.75 -12.25
CA LEU A 189 -4.78 8.15 -12.40
C LEU A 189 -4.80 8.87 -11.03
N PHE A 190 -5.40 8.24 -10.02
CA PHE A 190 -5.41 8.79 -8.65
C PHE A 190 -3.98 9.06 -8.13
N ILE A 191 -3.04 8.12 -8.32
CA ILE A 191 -1.64 8.33 -7.94
C ILE A 191 -1.03 9.50 -8.71
N ALA A 192 -1.20 9.52 -10.04
CA ALA A 192 -0.63 10.58 -10.88
C ALA A 192 -1.12 11.97 -10.44
N GLU A 193 -2.41 12.11 -10.14
CA GLU A 193 -3.01 13.38 -9.71
C GLU A 193 -2.60 13.80 -8.29
N ASN A 194 -2.35 12.86 -7.38
CA ASN A 194 -2.05 13.19 -5.97
C ASN A 194 -0.55 13.25 -5.66
N TYR A 195 0.29 12.51 -6.39
CA TYR A 195 1.71 12.34 -6.08
C TYR A 195 2.63 12.91 -7.15
N CYS A 196 2.16 13.03 -8.39
CA CYS A 196 2.99 13.52 -9.48
C CYS A 196 2.54 14.91 -9.98
N SER A 197 1.40 15.42 -9.52
CA SER A 197 0.81 16.65 -10.06
C SER A 197 1.64 17.91 -9.84
N SER A 198 2.37 18.01 -8.73
CA SER A 198 3.29 19.12 -8.47
C SER A 198 4.54 19.08 -9.35
N ILE A 199 4.82 17.94 -9.97
CA ILE A 199 6.06 17.66 -10.71
C ILE A 199 5.81 17.65 -12.22
N PHE A 200 4.61 17.25 -12.64
CA PHE A 200 4.23 17.22 -14.04
C PHE A 200 4.02 18.63 -14.62
N ASN A 201 4.51 18.82 -15.85
CA ASN A 201 4.33 20.06 -16.60
C ASN A 201 2.91 20.20 -17.17
N SER A 202 2.59 21.38 -17.70
CA SER A 202 1.25 21.68 -18.22
C SER A 202 0.79 20.74 -19.34
N HIS A 203 1.69 20.26 -20.19
CA HIS A 203 1.37 19.30 -21.24
C HIS A 203 1.00 17.93 -20.67
N GLN A 204 1.77 17.45 -19.68
CA GLN A 204 1.51 16.21 -18.97
C GLN A 204 0.17 16.25 -18.23
N HIS A 205 -0.16 17.37 -17.60
CA HIS A 205 -1.48 17.61 -16.99
C HIS A 205 -2.63 17.59 -18.00
N SER A 206 -2.43 18.23 -19.16
CA SER A 206 -3.43 18.21 -20.23
C SER A 206 -3.71 16.78 -20.72
N ALA A 207 -2.67 15.97 -20.88
CA ALA A 207 -2.80 14.56 -21.23
C ALA A 207 -3.61 13.78 -20.18
N LEU A 208 -3.27 13.89 -18.89
CA LEU A 208 -4.00 13.24 -17.80
C LEU A 208 -5.48 13.64 -17.74
N ASN A 209 -5.78 14.92 -17.98
CA ASN A 209 -7.15 15.43 -17.99
C ASN A 209 -8.03 14.77 -19.08
N MET A 210 -7.47 14.47 -20.24
CA MET A 210 -8.20 13.74 -21.29
C MET A 210 -8.56 12.31 -20.82
N TYR A 211 -7.65 11.63 -20.11
CA TYR A 211 -7.93 10.30 -19.58
C TYR A 211 -8.96 10.30 -18.46
N ARG A 212 -8.93 11.30 -17.57
CA ARG A 212 -9.95 11.48 -16.53
C ARG A 212 -11.35 11.51 -17.14
N GLN A 213 -11.55 12.36 -18.14
CA GLN A 213 -12.83 12.47 -18.84
C GLN A 213 -13.24 11.14 -19.50
N SER A 214 -12.30 10.42 -20.12
CA SER A 214 -12.60 9.13 -20.75
C SER A 214 -13.02 8.05 -19.75
N LEU A 215 -12.39 7.99 -18.56
CA LEU A 215 -12.69 7.02 -17.53
C LEU A 215 -14.03 7.32 -16.85
N GLU A 216 -14.40 8.60 -16.70
CA GLU A 216 -15.70 9.01 -16.19
C GLU A 216 -16.85 8.65 -17.14
N GLN A 217 -16.62 8.68 -18.46
CA GLN A 217 -17.64 8.31 -19.46
C GLN A 217 -17.91 6.80 -19.54
N VAL A 218 -16.88 5.96 -19.37
CA VAL A 218 -17.04 4.49 -19.33
C VAL A 218 -17.89 4.07 -18.11
N ASP A 219 -17.78 4.80 -17.00
CA ASP A 219 -18.42 4.46 -15.72
C ASP A 219 -19.93 4.73 -15.69
N ALA A 220 -20.44 5.69 -16.48
CA ALA A 220 -21.87 5.93 -16.61
C ALA A 220 -22.64 4.73 -17.20
N SER A 221 -21.92 3.76 -17.79
CA SER A 221 -22.49 2.56 -18.43
C SER A 221 -22.36 1.27 -17.60
N GLN A 222 -21.68 1.29 -16.44
CA GLN A 222 -21.37 0.08 -15.64
C GLN A 222 -21.56 0.28 -14.13
N ILE A 223 -22.70 0.85 -13.69
CA ILE A 223 -23.05 0.88 -12.27
C ILE A 223 -23.40 -0.54 -11.80
N ASP A 224 -22.51 -1.14 -11.02
CA ASP A 224 -22.74 -2.38 -10.27
C ASP A 224 -23.42 -2.03 -8.93
N PRO A 225 -24.69 -2.41 -8.69
CA PRO A 225 -25.46 -1.96 -7.52
C PRO A 225 -25.05 -2.60 -6.18
N ASP A 226 -24.09 -3.54 -6.15
CA ASP A 226 -23.82 -4.36 -4.95
C ASP A 226 -22.72 -3.83 -4.01
N ILE A 227 -22.45 -2.52 -4.00
CA ILE A 227 -21.64 -1.89 -2.93
C ILE A 227 -22.48 -0.85 -2.18
N ILE A 228 -23.61 -1.29 -1.63
CA ILE A 228 -24.28 -0.59 -0.52
C ILE A 228 -23.73 -1.19 0.76
N GLY A 229 -23.01 -0.40 1.57
CA GLY A 229 -22.75 -0.84 2.95
C GLY A 229 -21.63 -0.18 3.74
N GLU A 230 -20.85 0.77 3.22
CA GLU A 230 -20.01 1.59 4.10
C GLU A 230 -19.98 3.02 3.57
N THR A 231 -20.79 3.89 4.17
CA THR A 231 -20.69 5.33 3.97
C THR A 231 -19.28 5.76 4.39
N LEU A 232 -18.42 5.99 3.40
CA LEU A 232 -17.10 6.56 3.58
C LEU A 232 -17.29 7.98 4.14
N THR A 233 -17.32 8.09 5.47
CA THR A 233 -16.95 9.34 6.11
C THR A 233 -15.47 9.53 5.82
N ALA A 234 -15.16 10.56 5.03
CA ALA A 234 -13.78 10.99 4.81
C ALA A 234 -13.12 11.14 6.19
N PRO A 235 -12.07 10.36 6.53
CA PRO A 235 -11.36 10.61 7.76
C PRO A 235 -10.76 12.00 7.65
N LYS A 236 -11.01 12.85 8.65
CA LYS A 236 -10.26 14.09 8.85
C LYS A 236 -8.78 13.73 8.74
N THR A 237 -8.06 14.49 7.94
CA THR A 237 -6.64 14.39 7.63
C THR A 237 -5.82 14.23 8.92
N HIS A 238 -5.65 13.00 9.39
CA HIS A 238 -4.51 12.64 10.22
C HIS A 238 -3.41 12.27 9.23
N MET A 239 -2.69 13.31 8.82
CA MET A 239 -1.42 13.22 8.12
C MET A 239 -0.46 12.46 9.05
N PHE A 240 -0.38 11.15 8.92
CA PHE A 240 0.70 10.39 9.52
C PHE A 240 1.89 10.51 8.58
N HIS A 241 3.01 11.03 9.10
CA HIS A 241 4.23 11.17 8.34
C HIS A 241 4.68 9.79 7.85
N TRP A 242 4.50 9.58 6.56
CA TRP A 242 5.13 8.51 5.81
C TRP A 242 6.66 8.63 5.98
N ARG A 243 7.34 7.51 6.26
CA ARG A 243 8.77 7.47 6.65
C ARG A 243 9.64 8.27 5.65
N ARG A 244 10.09 9.47 6.02
CA ARG A 244 11.38 9.94 5.55
C ARG A 244 12.43 9.05 6.20
N LYS A 245 13.13 8.23 5.42
CA LYS A 245 14.43 7.72 5.84
C LYS A 245 15.32 8.93 6.07
N HIS A 246 15.58 9.24 7.34
CA HIS A 246 16.76 10.00 7.69
C HIS A 246 17.97 9.10 7.36
N HIS A 247 18.85 9.61 6.50
CA HIS A 247 20.24 9.19 6.46
C HIS A 247 20.77 9.27 7.89
N ILE A 248 21.04 8.11 8.50
CA ILE A 248 21.93 8.02 9.65
C ILE A 248 23.26 7.61 9.03
N GLU A 249 24.14 8.59 8.87
CA GLU A 249 25.57 8.34 8.80
C GLU A 249 25.99 7.78 10.17
N GLU A 250 26.55 6.57 10.15
CA GLU A 250 27.38 6.07 11.23
C GLU A 250 28.68 6.90 11.21
N ASP A 251 29.00 7.57 12.32
CA ASP A 251 30.26 7.30 13.03
C ASP A 251 30.33 8.02 14.39
N GLU A 252 30.72 7.20 15.38
CA GLU A 252 31.59 7.46 16.52
C GLU A 252 31.48 8.82 17.27
N ASP A 253 30.96 8.81 18.51
CA ASP A 253 31.91 8.82 19.64
C ASP A 253 31.26 8.54 21.01
N LEU A 254 32.09 7.93 21.85
CA LEU A 254 31.84 7.41 23.18
C LEU A 254 31.46 8.47 24.25
N CYS A 255 30.62 8.02 25.19
CA CYS A 255 30.66 8.29 26.63
C CYS A 255 30.82 9.74 27.14
N ARG A 256 29.77 10.23 27.84
CA ARG A 256 29.88 10.65 29.26
C ARG A 256 28.50 10.88 29.90
N THR A 257 28.29 10.13 30.98
CA THR A 257 27.31 10.32 32.06
C THR A 257 27.25 11.76 32.59
N VAL A 258 26.04 12.22 32.96
CA VAL A 258 25.59 12.76 34.27
C VAL A 258 24.31 13.64 34.09
N ILE A 259 23.22 13.24 34.77
CA ILE A 259 21.90 13.89 34.97
C ILE A 259 22.05 14.99 36.08
N PRO A 260 21.15 16.01 36.38
CA PRO A 260 19.72 16.23 36.03
C PRO A 260 19.24 17.68 35.69
N ASN A 261 17.94 17.75 35.35
CA ASN A 261 16.94 18.80 35.66
C ASN A 261 17.22 20.26 35.25
N ILE A 262 16.47 20.76 34.27
CA ILE A 262 15.84 22.09 34.36
C ILE A 262 14.43 22.02 33.74
N ASN A 263 13.45 22.42 34.55
CA ASN A 263 12.06 22.67 34.22
C ASN A 263 11.92 24.19 34.13
N VAL A 264 11.57 24.77 32.98
CA VAL A 264 11.12 26.16 32.88
C VAL A 264 9.96 26.26 31.89
N GLU A 265 8.88 26.84 32.40
CA GLU A 265 7.63 27.19 31.74
C GLU A 265 7.75 28.27 30.65
N LYS A 266 6.77 28.25 29.73
CA LYS A 266 6.06 29.38 29.09
C LYS A 266 6.86 30.41 28.26
N ASP A 267 6.50 30.49 26.97
CA ASP A 267 5.90 31.68 26.32
C ASP A 267 5.44 31.27 24.90
N LYS A 268 4.13 31.25 24.58
CA LYS A 268 3.27 32.35 24.09
C LYS A 268 3.78 33.06 22.82
N ASN A 269 2.95 32.91 21.77
CA ASN A 269 2.76 33.81 20.62
C ASN A 269 3.92 33.98 19.63
N LEU A 270 3.84 33.28 18.50
CA LEU A 270 4.39 33.79 17.24
C LEU A 270 3.78 33.00 16.07
N PHE A 271 2.70 33.50 15.46
CA PHE A 271 2.35 33.30 14.05
C PHE A 271 1.15 34.20 13.70
N ASP A 272 1.43 35.50 13.61
CA ASP A 272 0.66 36.44 12.79
C ASP A 272 1.68 37.11 11.87
N PHE A 273 1.61 36.86 10.55
CA PHE A 273 1.87 37.85 9.49
C PHE A 273 1.46 37.25 8.12
N PHE A 274 0.37 37.84 7.61
CA PHE A 274 -0.27 37.85 6.27
C PHE A 274 0.67 38.17 5.07
N PRO A 275 0.19 38.39 3.80
CA PRO A 275 -1.07 38.05 3.10
C PRO A 275 -0.90 37.52 1.64
N LEU A 276 -2.05 37.17 1.04
CA LEU A 276 -2.37 37.07 -0.39
C LEU A 276 -1.93 38.28 -1.26
N ALA A 277 -1.55 38.00 -2.52
CA ALA A 277 -2.11 38.57 -3.78
C ALA A 277 -1.05 38.61 -4.91
N TYR A 278 -1.28 37.90 -6.02
CA TYR A 278 -1.80 38.42 -7.31
C TYR A 278 -2.12 37.24 -8.24
#